data_AF-A0A961DI35-F1
#
_entry.id   AF-A0A961DI35-F1
#
_cell.length_a   1.000
_cell.length_b   1.000
_cell.length_c   1.000
_cell.angle_alpha   90.00
_cell.angle_beta   90.00
_cell.angle_gamma   90.00
#
_symmetry.space_group_name_H-M   'P 1'
#
loop_
_entity.id
_entity.type
_entity.pdbx_description
1 polymer ?
#
loop_
_entity_poly.entity_id
_entity_poly.type
_entity_poly.pdbx_seq_one_letter_code
_entity_poly.pdbx_strand_id
1 'polypeptide(L)'
;KPGKGGAFVRTKVKNVRSGKTIDRTFNAGAKVEIETVDRSDYQYLYKDGAGYVFMNESDYTQITLSEEQVGDAPNFMLENQSVTIALHDGEPLYVELPASVVLEITQTDPGLQGDRSTGGTKPATVETGYQIQVPLFIEENTKVKVDTRTGDYLGRVND
;
A
#
# COMPACT_ATOMS: atom_id res chain seq x y z
N LYS A 1 30.87 -12.89 10.84
CA LYS A 1 32.12 -13.66 10.60
C LYS A 1 32.06 -14.95 11.42
N PRO A 2 32.05 -16.13 10.80
CA PRO A 2 32.20 -17.39 11.54
C PRO A 2 33.66 -17.54 11.96
N GLY A 3 33.92 -18.14 13.12
CA GLY A 3 35.28 -18.36 13.63
C GLY A 3 36.15 -19.29 12.76
N LYS A 4 35.59 -19.94 11.72
CA LYS A 4 36.31 -20.76 10.74
C LYS A 4 35.51 -20.80 9.42
N GLY A 5 36.14 -20.50 8.28
CA GLY A 5 35.52 -20.44 6.94
C GLY A 5 35.46 -19.02 6.35
N GLY A 6 35.21 -18.94 5.03
CA GLY A 6 35.07 -17.65 4.32
C GLY A 6 33.93 -16.80 4.86
N ALA A 7 34.06 -15.48 4.77
CA ALA A 7 32.97 -14.58 5.17
C ALA A 7 31.77 -14.75 4.23
N PHE A 8 30.57 -14.62 4.79
CA PHE A 8 29.31 -14.62 4.04
C PHE A 8 28.37 -13.57 4.60
N VAL A 9 27.42 -13.15 3.79
CA VAL A 9 26.34 -12.23 4.13
C VAL A 9 25.01 -12.96 3.95
N ARG A 10 24.18 -12.98 4.99
CA ARG A 10 22.80 -13.46 4.89
C ARG A 10 21.90 -12.25 4.67
N THR A 11 21.18 -12.26 3.57
CA THR A 11 20.30 -11.15 3.18
C THR A 11 18.91 -11.71 2.94
N LYS A 12 17.92 -11.08 3.55
CA LYS A 12 16.51 -11.31 3.24
C LYS A 12 16.17 -10.47 2.01
N VAL A 13 15.77 -11.13 0.93
CA VAL A 13 15.50 -10.50 -0.38
C VAL A 13 14.02 -10.63 -0.68
N LYS A 14 13.36 -9.51 -1.01
CA LYS A 14 11.97 -9.49 -1.49
C LYS A 14 11.97 -9.36 -3.01
N ASN A 15 11.29 -10.25 -3.70
CA ASN A 15 11.04 -10.13 -5.13
C ASN A 15 10.03 -9.00 -5.35
N VAL A 16 10.42 -7.98 -6.10
CA VAL A 16 9.62 -6.75 -6.30
C VAL A 16 8.35 -6.98 -7.13
N ARG A 17 8.32 -8.00 -7.99
CA ARG A 17 7.16 -8.33 -8.84
C ARG A 17 6.15 -9.23 -8.11
N SER A 18 6.65 -10.30 -7.48
CA SER A 18 5.79 -11.30 -6.82
C SER A 18 5.57 -11.08 -5.33
N GLY A 19 6.26 -10.10 -4.71
CA GLY A 19 6.24 -9.84 -3.28
C GLY A 19 6.89 -10.90 -2.39
N LYS A 20 7.29 -12.06 -2.95
CA LYS A 20 7.85 -13.20 -2.21
C LYS A 20 9.18 -12.84 -1.56
N THR A 21 9.31 -13.17 -0.28
CA THR A 21 10.54 -12.94 0.49
C THR A 21 11.30 -14.26 0.66
N ILE A 22 12.60 -14.25 0.37
CA ILE A 22 13.50 -15.39 0.52
C ILE A 22 14.76 -15.01 1.29
N ASP A 23 15.30 -15.95 2.06
CA ASP A 23 16.60 -15.78 2.71
C ASP A 23 17.71 -16.30 1.79
N ARG A 24 18.64 -15.44 1.40
CA ARG A 24 19.76 -15.79 0.50
C ARG A 24 21.09 -15.55 1.20
N THR A 25 22.01 -16.51 1.08
CA THR A 25 23.37 -16.39 1.59
C THR A 25 24.32 -16.09 0.44
N PHE A 26 25.01 -14.97 0.51
CA PHE A 26 26.03 -14.55 -0.45
C PHE A 26 27.42 -14.76 0.14
N ASN A 27 28.34 -15.31 -0.63
CA ASN A 27 29.75 -15.31 -0.25
C ASN A 27 30.28 -13.87 -0.23
N ALA A 28 31.18 -13.55 0.69
CA ALA A 28 31.82 -12.24 0.71
C ALA A 28 32.59 -12.02 -0.60
N GLY A 29 32.30 -10.90 -1.29
CA GLY A 29 32.85 -10.59 -2.61
C GLY A 29 32.07 -11.17 -3.79
N ALA A 30 30.91 -11.80 -3.56
CA ALA A 30 30.02 -12.19 -4.65
C ALA A 30 29.63 -10.95 -5.48
N LYS A 31 29.79 -11.06 -6.80
CA LYS A 31 29.30 -10.03 -7.72
C LYS A 31 27.77 -10.11 -7.76
N VAL A 32 27.13 -8.96 -7.63
CA VAL A 32 25.68 -8.80 -7.74
C VAL A 32 25.44 -7.77 -8.84
N GLU A 33 24.54 -8.10 -9.75
CA GLU A 33 24.07 -7.16 -10.77
C GLU A 33 23.03 -6.24 -10.13
N ILE A 34 23.18 -4.94 -10.38
CA ILE A 34 22.31 -3.91 -9.82
C ILE A 34 21.54 -3.33 -10.98
N GLU A 35 20.23 -3.45 -10.91
CA GLU A 35 19.32 -2.80 -11.83
C GLU A 35 18.80 -1.50 -11.24
N THR A 36 18.58 -0.50 -12.09
CA THR A 36 18.00 0.78 -11.68
C THR A 36 16.48 0.68 -11.68
N VAL A 37 15.87 1.26 -10.64
CA VAL A 37 14.42 1.40 -10.52
C VAL A 37 14.12 2.88 -10.48
N ASP A 38 13.43 3.37 -11.50
CA ASP A 38 12.98 4.74 -11.60
C ASP A 38 11.69 4.90 -10.81
N ARG A 39 11.61 5.93 -9.98
CA ARG A 39 10.41 6.24 -9.20
C ARG A 39 9.92 7.62 -9.61
N SER A 40 8.64 7.73 -9.92
CA SER A 40 8.03 8.99 -10.33
C SER A 40 6.66 9.13 -9.69
N ASP A 41 6.24 10.37 -9.52
CA ASP A 41 4.95 10.71 -8.94
C ASP A 41 3.87 10.72 -10.02
N TYR A 42 2.76 10.06 -9.70
CA TYR A 42 1.60 9.91 -10.56
C TYR A 42 0.34 10.24 -9.79
N GLN A 43 -0.68 10.65 -10.51
CA GLN A 43 -2.03 10.80 -10.02
C GLN A 43 -2.91 9.67 -10.54
N TYR A 44 -3.59 8.95 -9.65
CA TYR A 44 -4.61 7.99 -10.07
C TYR A 44 -5.81 8.73 -10.65
N LEU A 45 -6.27 8.33 -11.84
CA LEU A 45 -7.38 8.97 -12.52
C LEU A 45 -8.69 8.20 -12.29
N TYR A 46 -8.78 6.97 -12.81
CA TYR A 46 -9.97 6.13 -12.76
C TYR A 46 -9.61 4.68 -13.11
N LYS A 47 -10.55 3.77 -12.86
CA LYS A 47 -10.51 2.38 -13.33
C LYS A 47 -11.31 2.27 -14.61
N ASP A 48 -10.73 1.69 -15.66
CA ASP A 48 -11.43 1.34 -16.89
C ASP A 48 -11.58 -0.19 -17.01
N GLY A 49 -12.09 -0.65 -18.16
CA GLY A 49 -12.27 -2.09 -18.40
C GLY A 49 -10.96 -2.87 -18.55
N ALA A 50 -9.82 -2.19 -18.75
CA ALA A 50 -8.50 -2.78 -18.96
C ALA A 50 -7.62 -2.73 -17.70
N GLY A 51 -7.82 -1.76 -16.81
CA GLY A 51 -7.05 -1.61 -15.58
C GLY A 51 -7.24 -0.27 -14.89
N TYR A 52 -6.21 0.16 -14.18
CA TYR A 52 -6.17 1.43 -13.43
C TYR A 52 -5.32 2.44 -14.20
N VAL A 53 -5.91 3.60 -14.50
CA VAL A 53 -5.26 4.65 -15.28
C VAL A 53 -4.62 5.67 -14.35
N PHE A 54 -3.36 5.99 -14.62
CA PHE A 54 -2.57 6.96 -13.86
C PHE A 54 -1.97 7.99 -14.82
N MET A 55 -1.79 9.21 -14.34
CA MET A 55 -1.14 10.31 -15.07
C MET A 55 0.15 10.71 -14.36
N ASN A 56 1.26 10.78 -15.08
CA ASN A 56 2.52 11.27 -14.55
C ASN A 56 2.39 12.77 -14.22
N GLU A 57 2.76 13.18 -13.01
CA GLU A 57 2.60 14.58 -12.58
C GLU A 57 3.59 15.55 -13.25
N SER A 58 4.68 15.05 -13.84
CA SER A 58 5.72 15.86 -14.48
C SER A 58 5.48 16.12 -15.97
N ASP A 59 5.05 15.10 -16.71
CA ASP A 59 4.89 15.18 -18.18
C ASP A 59 3.47 14.95 -18.69
N TYR A 60 2.52 14.69 -17.78
CA TYR A 60 1.10 14.45 -18.07
C TYR A 60 0.83 13.24 -18.97
N THR A 61 1.81 12.35 -19.17
CA THR A 61 1.59 11.09 -19.88
C THR A 61 0.76 10.13 -19.02
N GLN A 62 -0.08 9.33 -19.68
CA GLN A 62 -0.92 8.34 -19.00
C GLN A 62 -0.37 6.94 -19.17
N ILE A 63 -0.49 6.13 -18.12
CA ILE A 63 -0.18 4.71 -18.15
C ILE A 63 -1.35 3.93 -17.53
N THR A 64 -1.59 2.73 -18.03
CA THR A 64 -2.60 1.81 -17.50
C THR A 64 -1.91 0.63 -16.85
N LEU A 65 -2.26 0.34 -15.60
CA LEU A 65 -1.72 -0.78 -14.83
C LEU A 65 -2.77 -1.86 -14.62
N SER A 66 -2.35 -3.12 -14.71
CA SER A 66 -3.21 -4.27 -14.40
C SER A 66 -3.49 -4.38 -12.89
N GLU A 67 -4.48 -5.20 -12.52
CA GLU A 67 -4.79 -5.49 -11.11
C GLU A 67 -3.58 -6.08 -10.35
N GLU A 68 -2.77 -6.90 -11.02
CA GLU A 68 -1.55 -7.49 -10.43
C GLU A 68 -0.48 -6.43 -10.15
N GLN A 69 -0.33 -5.44 -11.02
CA GLN A 69 0.67 -4.38 -10.87
C GLN A 69 0.31 -3.36 -9.78
N VAL A 70 -0.98 -3.07 -9.60
CA VAL A 70 -1.44 -2.16 -8.54
C VAL A 70 -1.54 -2.85 -7.17
N GLY A 71 -1.66 -4.18 -7.15
CA GLY A 71 -1.77 -4.96 -5.92
C GLY A 71 -2.94 -4.51 -5.04
N ASP A 72 -2.66 -4.27 -3.75
CA ASP A 72 -3.67 -3.88 -2.76
C ASP A 72 -3.97 -2.38 -2.74
N ALA A 73 -3.28 -1.56 -3.54
CA ALA A 73 -3.48 -0.12 -3.56
C ALA A 73 -4.95 0.31 -3.78
N PRO A 74 -5.74 -0.34 -4.67
CA PRO A 74 -7.16 0.01 -4.86
C PRO A 74 -8.01 -0.03 -3.60
N ASN A 75 -7.61 -0.78 -2.56
CA ASN A 75 -8.31 -0.83 -1.28
C ASN A 75 -8.33 0.53 -0.56
N PHE A 76 -7.36 1.41 -0.85
CA PHE A 76 -7.16 2.67 -0.14
C PHE A 76 -6.99 3.88 -1.08
N MET A 77 -7.18 3.68 -2.39
CA MET A 77 -6.89 4.67 -3.42
C MET A 77 -8.17 5.28 -3.98
N LEU A 78 -8.28 6.60 -3.89
CA LEU A 78 -9.38 7.39 -4.46
C LEU A 78 -8.94 8.08 -5.73
N GLU A 79 -9.89 8.37 -6.62
CA GLU A 79 -9.62 9.19 -7.80
C GLU A 79 -8.93 10.50 -7.40
N ASN A 80 -7.97 10.94 -8.22
CA ASN A 80 -7.10 12.09 -7.99
C ASN A 80 -6.06 11.91 -6.87
N GLN A 81 -5.92 10.73 -6.26
CA GLN A 81 -4.89 10.45 -5.26
C GLN A 81 -3.49 10.40 -5.89
N SER A 82 -2.54 11.15 -5.33
CA SER A 82 -1.12 11.04 -5.68
C SER A 82 -0.52 9.73 -5.13
N VAL A 83 0.26 9.06 -5.98
CA VAL A 83 0.95 7.79 -5.74
C VAL A 83 2.35 7.85 -6.34
N THR A 84 3.26 7.02 -5.84
CA THR A 84 4.56 6.81 -6.50
C THR A 84 4.53 5.49 -7.26
N ILE A 85 4.94 5.51 -8.53
CA ILE A 85 5.05 4.30 -9.35
C ILE A 85 6.53 4.00 -9.58
N ALA A 86 6.93 2.77 -9.29
CA ALA A 86 8.27 2.26 -9.55
C ALA A 86 8.30 1.56 -10.90
N LEU A 87 9.20 1.98 -11.78
CA LEU A 87 9.40 1.47 -13.12
C LEU A 87 10.80 0.88 -13.27
N HIS A 88 10.93 -0.14 -14.10
CA HIS A 88 12.21 -0.67 -14.54
C HIS A 88 12.15 -0.85 -16.06
N ASP A 89 13.03 -0.15 -16.78
CA ASP A 89 13.03 -0.09 -18.26
C ASP A 89 11.65 0.27 -18.85
N GLY A 90 10.93 1.18 -18.18
CA GLY A 90 9.58 1.60 -18.56
C GLY A 90 8.47 0.60 -18.20
N GLU A 91 8.81 -0.56 -17.64
CA GLU A 91 7.82 -1.52 -17.15
C GLU A 91 7.46 -1.23 -15.69
N PRO A 92 6.17 -1.02 -15.36
CA PRO A 92 5.71 -0.80 -13.99
C PRO A 92 5.91 -2.05 -13.12
N LEU A 93 6.57 -1.87 -11.98
CA LEU A 93 6.84 -2.93 -11.01
C LEU A 93 5.81 -2.96 -9.88
N TYR A 94 5.57 -1.82 -9.25
CA TYR A 94 4.61 -1.68 -8.15
C TYR A 94 4.15 -0.23 -7.99
N VAL A 95 2.96 -0.08 -7.39
CA VAL A 95 2.41 1.21 -6.95
C VAL A 95 2.61 1.34 -5.44
N GLU A 96 3.03 2.52 -4.99
CA GLU A 96 3.17 2.86 -3.58
C GLU A 96 2.27 4.04 -3.24
N LEU A 97 1.34 3.81 -2.32
CA LEU A 97 0.52 4.86 -1.73
C LEU A 97 1.31 5.61 -0.65
N PRO A 98 0.89 6.83 -0.28
CA PRO A 98 1.31 7.44 0.97
C PRO A 98 1.14 6.46 2.14
N ALA A 99 2.02 6.51 3.14
CA ALA A 99 1.99 5.59 4.29
C ALA A 99 0.65 5.59 5.04
N SER A 100 -0.13 6.66 4.88
CA SER A 100 -1.49 6.74 5.37
C SER A 100 -2.34 7.60 4.46
N VAL A 101 -3.60 7.24 4.30
CA VAL A 101 -4.62 8.03 3.58
C VAL A 101 -5.75 8.42 4.52
N VAL A 102 -6.53 9.42 4.13
CA VAL A 102 -7.77 9.79 4.81
C VAL A 102 -8.93 9.28 3.98
N LEU A 103 -9.79 8.47 4.60
CA LEU A 103 -10.96 7.89 3.95
C LEU A 103 -12.19 8.12 4.81
N GLU A 104 -13.33 8.37 4.18
CA GLU A 104 -14.63 8.47 4.83
C GLU A 104 -15.25 7.09 5.06
N ILE A 105 -15.86 6.90 6.24
CA ILE A 105 -16.67 5.71 6.54
C ILE A 105 -18.03 5.85 5.86
N THR A 106 -18.34 4.95 4.94
CA THR A 106 -19.63 4.90 4.23
C THR A 106 -20.65 3.99 4.90
N GLN A 107 -20.20 2.98 5.65
CA GLN A 107 -21.09 2.06 6.36
C GLN A 107 -20.42 1.47 7.61
N THR A 108 -21.12 1.45 8.75
CA THR A 108 -20.69 0.69 9.94
C THR A 108 -21.86 0.43 10.88
N ASP A 109 -21.83 -0.68 11.62
CA ASP A 109 -22.89 -1.00 12.57
C ASP A 109 -22.89 -0.02 13.78
N PRO A 110 -24.06 0.25 14.40
CA PRO A 110 -24.12 1.03 15.63
C PRO A 110 -23.23 0.42 16.72
N GLY A 111 -22.45 1.25 17.42
CA GLY A 111 -21.60 0.78 18.51
C GLY A 111 -22.43 0.15 19.64
N LEU A 112 -22.08 -1.07 20.06
CA LEU A 112 -22.76 -1.73 21.19
C LEU A 112 -22.46 -0.95 22.49
N GLN A 113 -23.47 -0.24 22.99
CA GLN A 113 -23.37 0.66 24.14
C GLN A 113 -22.91 -0.02 25.46
N GLY A 114 -22.89 -1.36 25.51
CA GLY A 114 -22.53 -2.17 26.67
C GLY A 114 -21.05 -2.58 26.78
N ASP A 115 -20.26 -2.50 25.71
CA ASP A 115 -18.90 -3.08 25.67
C ASP A 115 -17.79 -2.04 25.96
N ARG A 116 -18.06 -1.14 26.91
CA ARG A 116 -17.17 -0.01 27.25
C ARG A 116 -15.87 -0.43 27.95
N SER A 117 -15.75 -1.68 28.37
CA SER A 117 -14.62 -2.18 29.19
C SER A 117 -13.49 -2.84 28.41
N THR A 118 -13.68 -3.24 27.15
CA THR A 118 -12.73 -4.12 26.43
C THR A 118 -12.00 -3.47 25.25
N GLY A 119 -12.35 -2.25 24.85
CA GLY A 119 -11.66 -1.57 23.74
C GLY A 119 -11.78 -2.33 22.42
N GLY A 120 -12.95 -2.91 22.15
CA GLY A 120 -13.23 -3.66 20.93
C GLY A 120 -13.17 -2.83 19.64
N THR A 121 -13.07 -3.52 18.52
CA THR A 121 -13.19 -2.97 17.17
C THR A 121 -14.44 -3.51 16.49
N LYS A 122 -14.94 -2.75 15.52
CA LYS A 122 -16.03 -3.16 14.64
C LYS A 122 -15.61 -2.97 13.18
N PRO A 123 -16.17 -3.76 12.24
CA PRO A 123 -15.95 -3.53 10.83
C PRO A 123 -16.60 -2.21 10.38
N ALA A 124 -15.92 -1.50 9.50
CA ALA A 124 -16.45 -0.34 8.80
C ALA A 124 -15.98 -0.35 7.33
N THR A 125 -16.90 -0.03 6.43
CA THR A 125 -16.61 0.14 5.00
C THR A 125 -16.20 1.57 4.75
N VAL A 126 -15.07 1.77 4.07
CA VAL A 126 -14.60 3.08 3.59
C VAL A 126 -15.15 3.38 2.19
N GLU A 127 -15.05 4.62 1.74
CA GLU A 127 -15.51 5.09 0.42
C GLU A 127 -14.91 4.36 -0.80
N THR A 128 -13.78 3.66 -0.64
CA THR A 128 -13.24 2.74 -1.67
C THR A 128 -14.02 1.42 -1.78
N GLY A 129 -14.91 1.13 -0.82
CA GLY A 129 -15.58 -0.15 -0.65
C GLY A 129 -14.78 -1.18 0.18
N TYR A 130 -13.55 -0.86 0.59
CA TYR A 130 -12.76 -1.74 1.43
C TYR A 130 -13.26 -1.74 2.89
N GLN A 131 -13.10 -2.86 3.59
CA GLN A 131 -13.48 -2.99 4.99
C GLN A 131 -12.26 -2.92 5.91
N ILE A 132 -12.30 -2.04 6.90
CA ILE A 132 -11.29 -1.89 7.94
C ILE A 132 -11.88 -2.12 9.33
N GLN A 133 -11.02 -2.36 10.33
CA GLN A 133 -11.42 -2.41 11.74
C GLN A 133 -11.27 -1.04 12.38
N VAL A 134 -12.36 -0.52 12.96
CA VAL A 134 -12.38 0.79 13.63
C VAL A 134 -12.87 0.67 15.07
N PRO A 135 -12.52 1.62 15.97
CA PRO A 135 -13.08 1.65 17.32
C PRO A 135 -14.61 1.77 17.33
N LEU A 136 -15.26 1.23 18.36
CA LEU A 136 -16.74 1.18 18.46
C LEU A 136 -17.44 2.54 18.35
N PHE A 137 -16.74 3.63 18.68
CA PHE A 137 -17.29 4.99 18.66
C PHE A 137 -17.26 5.66 17.28
N ILE A 138 -16.63 5.05 16.26
CA ILE A 138 -16.63 5.60 14.91
C ILE A 138 -18.01 5.42 14.29
N GLU A 139 -18.51 6.47 13.64
CA GLU A 139 -19.83 6.50 13.01
C GLU A 139 -19.67 6.73 11.49
N GLU A 140 -20.74 6.49 10.75
CA GLU A 140 -20.80 6.83 9.32
C GLU A 140 -20.54 8.32 9.07
N ASN A 141 -20.04 8.67 7.89
CA ASN A 141 -19.63 10.02 7.49
C ASN A 141 -18.47 10.59 8.35
N THR A 142 -17.76 9.74 9.08
CA THR A 142 -16.53 10.12 9.79
C THR A 142 -15.32 9.90 8.88
N LYS A 143 -14.45 10.91 8.76
CA LYS A 143 -13.14 10.76 8.12
C LYS A 143 -12.14 10.14 9.08
N VAL A 144 -11.48 9.07 8.63
CA VAL A 144 -10.47 8.35 9.40
C VAL A 144 -9.17 8.27 8.61
N LYS A 145 -8.06 8.31 9.35
CA LYS A 145 -6.73 8.07 8.82
C LYS A 145 -6.44 6.57 8.89
N VAL A 146 -6.00 5.98 7.78
CA VAL A 146 -5.75 4.54 7.64
C VAL A 146 -4.32 4.30 7.20
N ASP A 147 -3.62 3.33 7.78
CA ASP A 147 -2.32 2.87 7.30
C ASP A 147 -2.50 2.01 6.04
N THR A 148 -1.92 2.43 4.91
CA THR A 148 -2.11 1.76 3.61
C THR A 148 -1.37 0.43 3.49
N ARG A 149 -0.47 0.13 4.43
CA ARG A 149 0.36 -1.08 4.42
C ARG A 149 -0.29 -2.21 5.21
N THR A 150 -1.10 -1.86 6.22
CA THR A 150 -1.74 -2.84 7.13
C THR A 150 -3.27 -2.77 7.09
N GLY A 151 -3.86 -1.66 6.64
CA GLY A 151 -5.29 -1.39 6.73
C GLY A 151 -5.73 -0.94 8.12
N ASP A 152 -4.80 -0.64 9.02
CA ASP A 152 -5.12 -0.28 10.40
C ASP A 152 -5.65 1.15 10.51
N TYR A 153 -6.65 1.34 11.37
CA TYR A 153 -7.10 2.65 11.81
C TYR A 153 -6.00 3.36 12.62
N LEU A 154 -5.64 4.57 12.20
CA LEU A 154 -4.64 5.41 12.87
C LEU A 154 -5.25 6.54 13.69
N GLY A 155 -6.49 6.93 13.40
CA GLY A 155 -7.16 8.02 14.10
C GLY A 155 -8.32 8.63 13.32
N ARG A 156 -9.19 9.33 14.03
CA ARG A 156 -10.23 10.17 13.45
C ARG A 156 -9.60 11.49 13.03
N VAL A 157 -9.95 11.97 11.84
CA VAL A 157 -9.59 13.32 11.39
C VAL A 157 -10.67 14.27 11.90
N ASN A 158 -10.25 15.33 12.59
CA ASN A 158 -11.12 16.45 12.93
C ASN A 158 -10.76 17.57 11.96
N ASP A 159 -11.76 18.09 11.25
CA ASP A 159 -11.63 19.31 10.46
C ASP A 159 -11.44 20.55 11.37
#